data_AF-A0A0F4L773-F1
#
_entry.id   AF-A0A0F4L773-F1
#
_cell.length_a   1.000
_cell.length_b   1.000
_cell.length_c   1.000
_cell.angle_alpha   90.00
_cell.angle_beta   90.00
_cell.angle_gamma   90.00
#
_symmetry.space_group_name_H-M   'P 1'
#
loop_
_entity.id
_entity.type
_entity.pdbx_description
1 polymer ?
#
loop_
_entity_poly.entity_id
_entity_poly.type
_entity_poly.pdbx_seq_one_letter_code
_entity_poly.pdbx_strand_id
1 'polypeptide(L)'
;MKFKKVIMLVAALISVGTIGSFINTPSNVQAKQTQAVFPKSWRGTWYSYNSKTKKIDKMTFTKTKQIYYENGHQYPKLLKAKPKVMPKPSKKTRSWVYLSNKMTQKGYTWTGVGIWGYPDEGTLDWYNVAKLDGNKVLGYAEYQNVYWYVDSHWYQTAKLAKKLKDHKYPNYDFIIGGDDL
;
A
#
# COMPACT_ATOMS: atom_id res chain seq x y z
N MET A 1 2.79 46.73 71.19
CA MET A 1 2.21 45.38 71.01
C MET A 1 1.71 45.27 69.57
N LYS A 2 2.49 44.96 68.52
CA LYS A 2 3.52 43.92 68.34
C LYS A 2 3.01 42.52 68.70
N PHE A 3 2.97 41.62 67.70
CA PHE A 3 2.85 40.16 67.83
C PHE A 3 1.50 39.48 68.13
N LYS A 4 0.36 39.91 67.56
CA LYS A 4 -0.89 39.09 67.63
C LYS A 4 -1.70 38.89 66.35
N LYS A 5 -1.34 39.52 65.22
CA LYS A 5 -2.15 39.41 63.98
C LYS A 5 -1.48 38.69 62.80
N VAL A 6 -0.26 38.18 62.96
CA VAL A 6 0.49 37.50 61.87
C VAL A 6 0.55 35.96 62.04
N ILE A 7 0.10 35.41 63.18
CA ILE A 7 0.14 33.97 63.47
C ILE A 7 -1.16 33.23 63.03
N MET A 8 -2.17 33.95 62.51
CA MET A 8 -3.37 33.31 61.91
C MET A 8 -3.25 33.07 60.40
N LEU A 9 -2.09 33.32 59.78
CA LEU A 9 -1.86 33.06 58.35
C LEU A 9 -1.00 31.81 58.08
N VAL A 10 -0.54 31.10 59.12
CA VAL A 10 0.36 29.93 58.98
C VAL A 10 -0.35 28.59 59.30
N ALA A 11 -1.61 28.63 59.78
CA ALA A 11 -2.41 27.44 60.03
C ALA A 11 -3.28 27.02 58.82
N ALA A 12 -2.82 27.28 57.60
CA ALA A 12 -3.45 26.83 56.35
C ALA A 12 -2.46 26.04 55.47
N LEU A 13 -1.56 25.27 56.10
CA LEU A 13 -0.45 24.58 55.41
C LEU A 13 -0.34 23.08 55.72
N ILE A 14 -1.39 22.44 56.25
CA ILE A 14 -1.40 20.97 56.41
C ILE A 14 -2.75 20.40 56.01
N SER A 15 -2.92 20.20 54.70
CA SER A 15 -3.84 19.22 54.14
C SER A 15 -3.12 18.45 53.03
N VAL A 16 -2.06 17.75 53.41
CA VAL A 16 -1.53 16.62 52.63
C VAL A 16 -2.50 15.46 52.82
N GLY A 17 -3.62 15.52 52.10
CA GLY A 17 -4.53 14.40 51.90
C GLY A 17 -4.25 13.83 50.52
N THR A 18 -3.52 12.71 50.50
CA THR A 18 -3.20 11.88 49.33
C THR A 18 -4.38 11.71 48.37
N ILE A 19 -4.39 12.49 47.29
CA ILE A 19 -5.11 12.09 46.08
C ILE A 19 -4.19 11.08 45.39
N GLY A 20 -4.48 9.80 45.61
CA GLY A 20 -3.94 8.72 44.81
C GLY A 20 -4.31 8.97 43.36
N SER A 21 -3.44 9.65 42.62
CA SER A 21 -3.45 9.59 41.17
C SER A 21 -3.17 8.15 40.82
N PHE A 22 -4.23 7.39 40.55
CA PHE A 22 -4.14 6.25 39.66
C PHE A 22 -3.63 6.81 38.34
N ILE A 23 -2.30 6.90 38.21
CA ILE A 23 -1.64 6.97 36.93
C ILE A 23 -1.97 5.61 36.32
N ASN A 24 -3.06 5.56 35.58
CA ASN A 24 -3.21 4.60 34.52
C ASN A 24 -2.04 4.88 33.60
N THR A 25 -0.89 4.24 33.86
CA THR A 25 0.11 4.03 32.83
C THR A 25 -0.69 3.47 31.68
N PRO A 26 -0.84 4.18 30.55
CA PRO A 26 -1.42 3.54 29.39
C PRO A 26 -0.54 2.33 29.18
N SER A 27 -1.12 1.13 29.35
CA SER A 27 -0.42 -0.06 28.90
C SER A 27 -0.10 0.27 27.46
N ASN A 28 1.18 0.18 27.11
CA ASN A 28 1.57 0.14 25.72
C ASN A 28 0.95 -1.16 25.19
N VAL A 29 -0.36 -1.11 24.90
CA VAL A 29 -1.03 -2.08 24.06
C VAL A 29 -0.24 -1.98 22.79
N GLN A 30 0.67 -2.94 22.62
CA GLN A 30 1.50 -3.08 21.45
C GLN A 30 0.53 -3.04 20.28
N ALA A 31 0.46 -1.88 19.61
CA ALA A 31 -0.55 -1.62 18.63
C ALA A 31 -0.44 -2.75 17.62
N LYS A 32 -1.45 -3.62 17.60
CA LYS A 32 -1.50 -4.80 16.74
C LYS A 32 -1.21 -4.27 15.35
N GLN A 33 -0.04 -4.61 14.79
CA GLN A 33 0.34 -4.12 13.46
C GLN A 33 -0.86 -4.40 12.56
N THR A 34 -1.54 -3.33 12.13
CA THR A 34 -2.74 -3.45 11.32
C THR A 34 -2.36 -4.29 10.12
N GLN A 35 -3.06 -5.40 9.93
CA GLN A 35 -2.80 -6.29 8.81
C GLN A 35 -2.87 -5.45 7.52
N ALA A 36 -1.79 -5.47 6.73
CA ALA A 36 -1.79 -4.75 5.47
C ALA A 36 -2.87 -5.32 4.55
N VAL A 37 -3.62 -4.43 3.93
CA VAL A 37 -4.73 -4.78 3.04
C VAL A 37 -4.59 -4.07 1.70
N PHE A 38 -4.78 -4.82 0.61
CA PHE A 38 -4.89 -4.20 -0.71
C PHE A 38 -6.12 -3.28 -0.78
N PRO A 39 -6.04 -2.16 -1.53
CA PRO A 39 -7.18 -1.26 -1.72
C PRO A 39 -8.43 -2.01 -2.19
N LYS A 40 -9.61 -1.61 -1.70
CA LYS A 40 -10.89 -2.23 -2.11
C LYS A 40 -11.09 -2.15 -3.63
N SER A 41 -10.65 -1.07 -4.26
CA SER A 41 -10.76 -0.85 -5.71
C SER A 41 -10.01 -1.90 -6.53
N TRP A 42 -8.90 -2.44 -6.02
CA TRP A 42 -8.08 -3.44 -6.70
C TRP A 42 -8.65 -4.85 -6.57
N ARG A 43 -9.41 -5.13 -5.51
CA ARG A 43 -9.90 -6.48 -5.21
C ARG A 43 -10.81 -6.98 -6.32
N GLY A 44 -10.72 -8.28 -6.60
CA GLY A 44 -11.40 -8.94 -7.70
C GLY A 44 -10.41 -9.56 -8.68
N THR A 45 -10.95 -10.09 -9.77
CA THR A 45 -10.17 -10.71 -10.84
C THR A 45 -10.09 -9.75 -12.02
N TRP A 46 -8.91 -9.70 -12.61
CA TRP A 46 -8.54 -8.84 -13.70
C TRP A 46 -7.93 -9.66 -14.82
N TYR A 47 -8.17 -9.22 -16.05
CA TYR A 47 -7.77 -9.90 -17.26
C TYR A 47 -7.07 -8.91 -18.20
N SER A 48 -5.96 -9.32 -18.80
CA SER A 48 -5.29 -8.58 -19.87
C SER A 48 -5.12 -9.51 -21.08
N TYR A 49 -5.17 -8.96 -22.28
CA TYR A 49 -4.87 -9.72 -23.48
C TYR A 49 -3.39 -9.55 -23.82
N ASN A 50 -2.66 -10.66 -23.87
CA ASN A 50 -1.27 -10.69 -24.24
C ASN A 50 -1.15 -10.87 -25.75
N SER A 51 -0.79 -9.80 -26.46
CA SER A 51 -0.66 -9.81 -27.92
C SER A 51 0.45 -10.73 -28.43
N LYS A 52 1.52 -10.93 -27.65
CA LYS A 52 2.65 -11.81 -28.00
C LYS A 52 2.23 -13.29 -27.96
N THR A 53 1.59 -13.71 -26.88
CA THR A 53 1.18 -15.12 -26.69
C THR A 53 -0.22 -15.42 -27.26
N LYS A 54 -0.97 -14.38 -27.65
CA LYS A 54 -2.37 -14.42 -28.08
C LYS A 54 -3.32 -15.00 -27.02
N LYS A 55 -2.93 -14.96 -25.74
CA LYS A 55 -3.68 -15.51 -24.60
C LYS A 55 -4.22 -14.40 -23.71
N ILE A 56 -5.12 -14.80 -22.79
CA ILE A 56 -5.61 -13.93 -21.73
C ILE A 56 -4.82 -14.23 -20.47
N ASP A 57 -4.13 -13.22 -19.95
CA ASP A 57 -3.50 -13.27 -18.65
C ASP A 57 -4.54 -12.95 -17.57
N LYS A 58 -4.36 -13.52 -16.39
CA LYS A 58 -5.31 -13.37 -15.28
C LYS A 58 -4.56 -13.01 -14.00
N MET A 59 -5.12 -12.05 -13.26
CA MET A 59 -4.60 -11.63 -11.96
C MET A 59 -5.76 -11.42 -10.98
N THR A 60 -5.62 -11.92 -9.75
CA THR A 60 -6.66 -11.76 -8.71
C THR A 60 -6.09 -11.10 -7.47
N PHE A 61 -6.75 -10.05 -6.99
CA PHE A 61 -6.46 -9.43 -5.70
C PHE A 61 -7.55 -9.78 -4.68
N THR A 62 -7.12 -10.25 -3.51
CA THR A 62 -7.95 -10.39 -2.31
C THR A 62 -7.57 -9.30 -1.31
N LYS A 63 -8.02 -9.39 -0.05
CA LYS A 63 -7.57 -8.47 1.00
C LYS A 63 -6.05 -8.52 1.18
N THR A 64 -5.42 -9.68 1.05
CA THR A 64 -4.02 -9.92 1.49
C THR A 64 -3.19 -10.74 0.51
N LYS A 65 -3.75 -11.08 -0.66
CA LYS A 65 -3.06 -11.86 -1.69
C LYS A 65 -3.27 -11.22 -3.05
N GLN A 66 -2.21 -11.23 -3.85
CA GLN A 66 -2.26 -11.05 -5.29
C GLN A 66 -1.88 -12.40 -5.91
N ILE A 67 -2.58 -12.86 -6.93
CA ILE A 67 -2.29 -14.14 -7.59
C ILE A 67 -2.24 -13.88 -9.08
N TYR A 68 -1.06 -14.05 -9.68
CA TYR A 68 -0.90 -14.06 -11.12
C TYR A 68 -1.04 -15.50 -11.64
N TYR A 69 -1.67 -15.67 -12.80
CA TYR A 69 -1.91 -16.97 -13.40
C TYR A 69 -1.28 -17.00 -14.79
N GLU A 70 -0.38 -17.96 -15.01
CA GLU A 70 0.31 -18.13 -16.29
C GLU A 70 0.50 -19.63 -16.56
N ASN A 71 0.15 -20.07 -17.76
CA ASN A 71 0.33 -21.45 -18.23
C ASN A 71 -0.19 -22.53 -17.26
N GLY A 72 -1.31 -22.28 -16.57
CA GLY A 72 -1.90 -23.21 -15.60
C GLY A 72 -1.29 -23.16 -14.20
N HIS A 73 -0.20 -22.41 -14.01
CA HIS A 73 0.44 -22.19 -12.72
C HIS A 73 -0.08 -20.91 -12.04
N GLN A 74 0.02 -20.89 -10.71
CA GLN A 74 -0.34 -19.75 -9.87
C GLN A 74 0.90 -19.21 -9.17
N TYR A 75 1.06 -17.90 -9.19
CA TYR A 75 2.16 -17.19 -8.54
C TYR A 75 1.59 -16.26 -7.46
N PRO A 76 1.36 -16.78 -6.24
CA PRO A 76 0.79 -15.98 -5.16
C PRO A 76 1.84 -15.06 -4.55
N LYS A 77 1.53 -13.77 -4.49
CA LYS A 77 2.18 -12.74 -3.67
C LYS A 77 1.33 -12.48 -2.41
N LEU A 78 1.95 -12.49 -1.22
CA LEU A 78 1.31 -12.31 0.09
C LEU A 78 1.62 -10.92 0.65
N LEU A 79 0.59 -10.12 0.87
CA LEU A 79 0.73 -8.78 1.41
C LEU A 79 1.05 -8.82 2.91
N LYS A 80 2.08 -8.06 3.29
CA LYS A 80 2.56 -7.86 4.65
C LYS A 80 2.64 -6.37 4.96
N ALA A 81 2.53 -6.03 6.24
CA ALA A 81 2.78 -4.67 6.69
C ALA A 81 4.26 -4.34 6.43
N LYS A 82 4.51 -3.19 5.81
CA LYS A 82 5.86 -2.72 5.54
C LYS A 82 6.58 -2.53 6.90
N PRO A 83 7.71 -3.21 7.12
CA PRO A 83 8.48 -3.02 8.34
C PRO A 83 9.22 -1.68 8.28
N LYS A 84 9.55 -1.10 9.45
CA LYS A 84 10.36 0.14 9.52
C LYS A 84 11.75 -0.04 8.90
N VAL A 85 12.34 -1.22 9.13
CA VAL A 85 13.62 -1.64 8.54
C VAL A 85 13.35 -2.93 7.78
N MET A 86 13.67 -2.94 6.48
CA MET A 86 13.43 -4.09 5.63
C MET A 86 14.37 -5.25 5.99
N PRO A 87 13.87 -6.43 6.39
CA PRO A 87 14.70 -7.59 6.67
C PRO A 87 15.30 -8.15 5.39
N LYS A 88 16.44 -8.85 5.49
CA LYS A 88 17.01 -9.57 4.34
C LYS A 88 16.01 -10.59 3.77
N PRO A 89 15.94 -10.76 2.44
CA PRO A 89 15.08 -11.75 1.83
C PRO A 89 15.50 -13.17 2.23
N SER A 90 14.52 -14.06 2.38
CA SER A 90 14.73 -15.49 2.65
C SER A 90 13.77 -16.33 1.83
N LYS A 91 13.97 -17.66 1.80
CA LYS A 91 13.03 -18.59 1.15
C LYS A 91 11.59 -18.41 1.64
N LYS A 92 11.41 -18.13 2.94
CA LYS A 92 10.09 -17.94 3.57
C LYS A 92 9.37 -16.67 3.09
N THR A 93 10.13 -15.64 2.74
CA THR A 93 9.59 -14.31 2.39
C THR A 93 9.58 -14.05 0.88
N ARG A 94 9.97 -15.04 0.06
CA ARG A 94 10.10 -14.88 -1.40
C ARG A 94 8.79 -14.43 -2.08
N SER A 95 7.65 -14.84 -1.55
CA SER A 95 6.34 -14.43 -2.04
C SER A 95 5.77 -13.20 -1.35
N TRP A 96 6.48 -12.62 -0.37
CA TRP A 96 5.93 -11.51 0.40
C TRP A 96 6.08 -10.21 -0.37
N VAL A 97 5.06 -9.38 -0.28
CA VAL A 97 5.04 -8.02 -0.82
C VAL A 97 4.52 -7.05 0.21
N TYR A 98 4.73 -5.77 -0.02
CA TYR A 98 4.23 -4.69 0.81
C TYR A 98 3.72 -3.54 -0.05
N LEU A 99 2.77 -2.76 0.47
CA LEU A 99 2.40 -1.49 -0.15
C LEU A 99 3.49 -0.47 0.19
N SER A 100 4.04 0.13 -0.84
CA SER A 100 5.06 1.19 -0.77
C SER A 100 4.40 2.56 -0.96
N ASN A 101 5.20 3.55 -1.33
CA ASN A 101 4.80 4.93 -1.56
C ASN A 101 3.74 5.04 -2.66
N LYS A 102 3.06 6.18 -2.63
CA LYS A 102 2.11 6.58 -3.66
C LYS A 102 2.74 7.70 -4.49
N MET A 103 2.42 7.72 -5.77
CA MET A 103 2.85 8.77 -6.67
C MET A 103 1.67 9.17 -7.55
N THR A 104 1.44 10.48 -7.68
CA THR A 104 0.39 10.99 -8.56
C THR A 104 1.01 11.38 -9.88
N GLN A 105 0.47 10.84 -10.97
CA GLN A 105 0.87 11.18 -12.32
C GLN A 105 -0.36 11.39 -13.18
N LYS A 106 -0.38 12.50 -13.92
CA LYS A 106 -1.48 12.85 -14.84
C LYS A 106 -2.87 12.76 -14.20
N GLY A 107 -2.95 13.11 -12.90
CA GLY A 107 -4.19 13.09 -12.11
C GLY A 107 -4.57 11.73 -11.49
N TYR A 108 -3.78 10.68 -11.71
CA TYR A 108 -4.01 9.35 -11.14
C TYR A 108 -2.99 9.03 -10.04
N THR A 109 -3.45 8.63 -8.86
CA THR A 109 -2.57 8.21 -7.75
C THR A 109 -2.25 6.72 -7.85
N TRP A 110 -1.03 6.42 -8.28
CA TRP A 110 -0.46 5.09 -8.35
C TRP A 110 0.10 4.66 -7.00
N THR A 111 -0.06 3.39 -6.64
CA THR A 111 0.51 2.82 -5.41
C THR A 111 1.52 1.75 -5.79
N GLY A 112 2.75 1.87 -5.28
CA GLY A 112 3.80 0.89 -5.48
C GLY A 112 3.58 -0.36 -4.63
N VAL A 113 3.88 -1.52 -5.20
CA VAL A 113 3.93 -2.81 -4.52
C VAL A 113 5.37 -3.29 -4.60
N GLY A 114 6.03 -3.33 -3.45
CA GLY A 114 7.43 -3.74 -3.35
C GLY A 114 7.59 -5.21 -3.00
N ILE A 115 8.70 -5.79 -3.45
CA ILE A 115 9.10 -7.17 -3.12
C ILE A 115 9.79 -7.17 -1.76
N TRP A 116 9.38 -8.08 -0.88
CA TRP A 116 9.97 -8.18 0.46
C TRP A 116 11.48 -8.44 0.40
N GLY A 117 12.23 -7.68 1.19
CA GLY A 117 13.68 -7.77 1.25
C GLY A 117 14.44 -6.86 0.30
N TYR A 118 13.73 -6.12 -0.57
CA TYR A 118 14.31 -5.11 -1.44
C TYR A 118 13.71 -3.73 -1.07
N PRO A 119 14.54 -2.78 -0.59
CA PRO A 119 14.07 -1.43 -0.25
C PRO A 119 13.61 -0.65 -1.50
N ASP A 120 12.83 0.41 -1.26
CA ASP A 120 11.89 1.08 -2.18
C ASP A 120 12.46 1.76 -3.44
N GLU A 121 13.72 1.56 -3.81
CA GLU A 121 14.41 2.48 -4.74
C GLU A 121 14.52 1.98 -6.19
N GLY A 122 13.95 0.82 -6.55
CA GLY A 122 14.01 0.42 -7.96
C GLY A 122 13.33 -0.88 -8.37
N THR A 123 12.43 -1.46 -7.59
CA THR A 123 11.74 -2.73 -7.96
C THR A 123 10.27 -2.73 -7.55
N LEU A 124 9.57 -1.62 -7.82
CA LEU A 124 8.15 -1.47 -7.50
C LEU A 124 7.28 -1.77 -8.72
N ASP A 125 6.30 -2.63 -8.52
CA ASP A 125 5.15 -2.78 -9.41
C ASP A 125 4.13 -1.68 -9.06
N TRP A 126 3.74 -0.85 -10.03
CA TRP A 126 2.81 0.26 -9.78
C TRP A 126 1.41 -0.06 -10.27
N TYR A 127 0.41 0.26 -9.44
CA TYR A 127 -0.98 0.01 -9.79
C TYR A 127 -1.87 1.22 -9.51
N ASN A 128 -2.85 1.41 -10.38
CA ASN A 128 -3.99 2.29 -10.16
C ASN A 128 -5.27 1.61 -10.65
N VAL A 129 -6.42 2.00 -10.10
CA VAL A 129 -7.72 1.63 -10.66
C VAL A 129 -8.52 2.89 -10.91
N ALA A 130 -8.93 3.07 -12.16
CA ALA A 130 -9.74 4.19 -12.62
C ALA A 130 -11.02 3.72 -13.34
N LYS A 131 -11.98 4.62 -13.49
CA LYS A 131 -13.13 4.44 -14.38
C LYS A 131 -12.85 5.22 -15.67
N LEU A 132 -12.69 4.52 -16.79
CA LEU A 132 -12.29 5.08 -18.08
C LEU A 132 -13.25 4.55 -19.15
N ASP A 133 -13.82 5.44 -19.96
CA ASP A 133 -14.81 5.11 -21.00
C ASP A 133 -15.95 4.19 -20.49
N GLY A 134 -16.40 4.45 -19.26
CA GLY A 134 -17.43 3.66 -18.57
C GLY A 134 -16.96 2.33 -17.96
N ASN A 135 -15.72 1.91 -18.21
CA ASN A 135 -15.14 0.65 -17.73
C ASN A 135 -14.27 0.87 -16.49
N LYS A 136 -14.28 -0.10 -15.58
CA LYS A 136 -13.30 -0.14 -14.48
C LYS A 136 -12.00 -0.77 -15.00
N VAL A 137 -10.90 -0.02 -14.96
CA VAL A 137 -9.61 -0.41 -15.54
C VAL A 137 -8.55 -0.43 -14.45
N LEU A 138 -7.82 -1.53 -14.33
CA LEU A 138 -6.61 -1.62 -13.51
C LEU A 138 -5.41 -1.32 -14.42
N GLY A 139 -4.68 -0.27 -14.09
CA GLY A 139 -3.38 0.01 -14.70
C GLY A 139 -2.29 -0.75 -13.96
N TYR A 140 -1.32 -1.29 -14.71
CA TYR A 140 -0.18 -2.00 -14.16
C TYR A 140 1.11 -1.57 -14.86
N ALA A 141 2.04 -1.00 -14.07
CA ALA A 141 3.43 -0.75 -14.46
C ALA A 141 4.32 -1.80 -13.82
N GLU A 142 5.02 -2.55 -14.67
CA GLU A 142 6.10 -3.40 -14.22
C GLU A 142 7.42 -2.63 -14.30
N TYR A 143 8.33 -2.94 -13.38
CA TYR A 143 9.71 -2.49 -13.50
C TYR A 143 10.47 -3.35 -14.54
N GLN A 144 10.91 -2.75 -15.65
CA GLN A 144 11.84 -3.36 -16.61
C GLN A 144 12.95 -2.38 -17.01
N ASN A 145 14.18 -2.62 -16.52
CA ASN A 145 15.47 -1.98 -16.91
C ASN A 145 15.46 -0.49 -17.33
N VAL A 146 16.03 0.38 -16.48
CA VAL A 146 16.48 1.78 -16.73
C VAL A 146 15.41 2.80 -17.17
N TYR A 147 14.25 2.36 -17.66
CA TYR A 147 13.12 3.22 -17.99
C TYR A 147 11.83 2.66 -17.39
N TRP A 148 10.93 3.54 -16.97
CA TRP A 148 9.74 3.14 -16.25
C TRP A 148 8.52 3.41 -17.13
N TYR A 149 7.81 2.36 -17.54
CA TYR A 149 6.60 2.47 -18.34
C TYR A 149 5.47 1.63 -17.72
N VAL A 150 4.23 2.15 -17.72
CA VAL A 150 3.02 1.32 -17.59
C VAL A 150 2.73 0.62 -18.89
N ASP A 151 2.70 -0.70 -18.78
CA ASP A 151 2.85 -1.67 -19.87
C ASP A 151 1.54 -2.42 -20.18
N SER A 152 0.47 -2.27 -19.38
CA SER A 152 -0.79 -2.97 -19.68
C SER A 152 -2.04 -2.44 -18.96
N HIS A 153 -3.18 -2.57 -19.65
CA HIS A 153 -4.51 -2.33 -19.10
C HIS A 153 -5.22 -3.65 -18.80
N TRP A 154 -5.80 -3.73 -17.61
CA TRP A 154 -6.48 -4.90 -17.12
C TRP A 154 -7.96 -4.63 -16.85
N TYR A 155 -8.80 -5.63 -17.16
CA TYR A 155 -10.25 -5.51 -17.22
C TYR A 155 -10.96 -6.56 -16.37
N GLN A 156 -12.21 -6.31 -15.99
CA GLN A 156 -12.97 -7.23 -15.13
C GLN A 156 -13.42 -8.53 -15.83
N THR A 157 -13.34 -8.62 -17.16
CA THR A 157 -13.70 -9.85 -17.90
C THR A 157 -12.74 -10.12 -19.05
N ALA A 158 -12.56 -11.40 -19.38
CA ALA A 158 -11.75 -11.82 -20.53
C ALA A 158 -12.31 -11.30 -21.86
N LYS A 159 -13.65 -11.22 -22.00
CA LYS A 159 -14.30 -10.67 -23.20
C LYS A 159 -13.94 -9.20 -23.40
N LEU A 160 -13.97 -8.41 -22.32
CA LEU A 160 -13.61 -6.99 -22.37
C LEU A 160 -12.12 -6.82 -22.68
N ALA A 161 -11.24 -7.61 -22.05
CA ALA A 161 -9.82 -7.60 -22.32
C ALA A 161 -9.49 -7.91 -23.80
N LYS A 162 -10.16 -8.89 -24.40
CA LYS A 162 -10.01 -9.20 -25.83
C LYS A 162 -10.54 -8.09 -26.73
N LYS A 163 -11.68 -7.48 -26.38
CA LYS A 163 -12.30 -6.39 -27.13
C LYS A 163 -11.40 -5.14 -27.14
N LEU A 164 -10.82 -4.80 -26.00
CA LEU A 164 -10.03 -3.58 -25.78
C LEU A 164 -8.52 -3.83 -25.81
N LYS A 165 -8.08 -4.93 -26.43
CA LYS A 165 -6.67 -5.35 -26.45
C LYS A 165 -5.72 -4.31 -27.06
N ASP A 166 -6.22 -3.51 -28.01
CA ASP A 166 -5.45 -2.46 -28.70
C ASP A 166 -5.90 -1.05 -28.24
N HIS A 167 -6.81 -0.97 -27.26
CA HIS A 167 -7.34 0.30 -26.79
C HIS A 167 -6.34 1.01 -25.88
N LYS A 168 -6.11 2.28 -26.17
CA LYS A 168 -5.24 3.15 -25.36
C LYS A 168 -6.11 4.17 -24.65
N TYR A 169 -5.83 4.40 -23.38
CA TYR A 169 -6.44 5.47 -22.60
C TYR A 169 -5.44 6.63 -22.53
N PRO A 170 -5.68 7.73 -23.26
CA PRO A 170 -4.82 8.90 -23.17
C PRO A 170 -4.71 9.37 -21.73
N ASN A 171 -3.49 9.72 -21.30
CA ASN A 171 -3.17 10.21 -19.96
C ASN A 171 -3.37 9.22 -18.80
N TYR A 172 -3.70 7.95 -19.08
CA TYR A 172 -3.74 6.88 -18.09
C TYR A 172 -2.54 5.94 -18.22
N ASP A 173 -1.37 6.54 -18.09
CA ASP A 173 -0.07 5.90 -18.13
C ASP A 173 0.74 6.38 -16.93
N PHE A 174 1.69 5.57 -16.51
CA PHE A 174 2.65 5.95 -15.49
C PHE A 174 4.06 5.77 -16.02
N ILE A 175 4.83 6.85 -15.88
CA ILE A 175 6.15 7.05 -16.46
C ILE A 175 7.02 7.64 -15.37
N ILE A 176 8.14 7.01 -15.06
CA ILE A 176 9.20 7.60 -14.23
C ILE A 176 10.44 7.75 -15.14
N GLY A 177 11.04 8.94 -15.15
CA GLY A 177 12.26 9.29 -15.93
C GLY A 177 11.97 10.20 -17.15
N GLY A 178 12.57 11.38 -17.30
CA GLY A 178 13.73 11.95 -16.58
C GLY A 178 13.84 13.48 -16.59
N ASP A 179 12.79 14.20 -16.16
CA ASP A 179 12.86 15.66 -15.92
C ASP A 179 12.51 16.08 -14.47
N ASP A 180 12.31 15.13 -13.55
CA ASP A 180 11.95 15.42 -12.14
C ASP A 180 13.01 14.92 -11.12
N LEU A 181 14.30 15.01 -11.47
CA LEU A 181 15.43 14.96 -10.53
C LEU A 181 16.38 16.14 -10.76
#